data_AF-A0A8T6QHM1-F1
#
_entry.id   AF-A0A8T6QHM1-F1
#
_cell.length_a   1.000
_cell.length_b   1.000
_cell.length_c   1.000
_cell.angle_alpha   90.00
_cell.angle_beta   90.00
_cell.angle_gamma   90.00
#
_symmetry.space_group_name_H-M   'P 1'
#
loop_
_entity.id
_entity.type
_entity.pdbx_description
1 polymer ?
#
loop_
_entity_poly.entity_id
_entity_poly.type
_entity_poly.pdbx_seq_one_letter_code
_entity_poly.pdbx_strand_id
1 'polypeptide(L)'
;MSKLINTYFITPPEKPTQSGPEGIRYDFNDGARVLLPEGKWHVRLMDADSGNILFSCDADNGWVRSCKKYFIRFRIQVFHRGNDTPLMDETLNLKNQPVLISFPTGTLGDLLGWFPYAERFQTLHKCQLECTMAQEIIELLAPQYPQIQFSTPDNPHTITT
;
A
#
# COMPACT_ATOMS: atom_id res chain seq x y z
N MET A 1 -27.81 -5.57 -16.77
CA MET A 1 -26.48 -5.15 -17.27
C MET A 1 -25.47 -5.47 -16.18
N SER A 2 -24.83 -6.64 -16.27
CA SER A 2 -23.76 -7.03 -15.37
C SER A 2 -22.57 -6.09 -15.59
N LYS A 3 -22.18 -5.33 -14.56
CA LYS A 3 -20.85 -4.73 -14.54
C LYS A 3 -19.87 -5.89 -14.56
N LEU A 4 -19.20 -6.10 -15.69
CA LEU A 4 -17.92 -6.78 -15.74
C LEU A 4 -16.95 -5.92 -14.89
N ILE A 5 -16.93 -6.17 -13.58
CA ILE A 5 -15.84 -5.68 -12.74
C ILE A 5 -14.67 -6.63 -13.01
N ASN A 6 -14.00 -6.38 -14.13
CA ASN A 6 -12.72 -7.00 -14.40
C ASN A 6 -11.69 -6.27 -13.55
N THR A 7 -11.58 -6.66 -12.28
CA THR A 7 -10.44 -6.23 -11.46
C THR A 7 -9.77 -7.48 -10.94
N TYR A 8 -8.73 -7.91 -11.65
CA TYR A 8 -7.78 -8.93 -11.19
C TYR A 8 -7.13 -8.56 -9.83
N PHE A 9 -7.35 -7.34 -9.34
CA PHE A 9 -6.77 -6.81 -8.11
C PHE A 9 -7.82 -6.08 -7.27
N ILE A 10 -7.60 -6.08 -5.97
CA ILE A 10 -8.44 -5.38 -5.01
C ILE A 10 -8.29 -3.87 -5.18
N THR A 11 -9.42 -3.14 -5.13
CA THR A 11 -9.41 -1.68 -5.22
C THR A 11 -8.90 -1.09 -3.91
N PRO A 12 -7.93 -0.16 -3.91
CA PRO A 12 -7.47 0.48 -2.68
C PRO A 12 -8.58 1.36 -2.08
N PRO A 13 -8.50 1.70 -0.78
CA PRO A 13 -9.45 2.62 -0.14
C PRO A 13 -9.59 3.94 -0.90
N GLU A 14 -10.81 4.48 -0.96
CA GLU A 14 -11.14 5.73 -1.68
C GLU A 14 -10.35 6.93 -1.12
N LYS A 15 -10.17 6.96 0.20
CA LYS A 15 -9.33 7.95 0.90
C LYS A 15 -8.15 7.26 1.55
N PRO A 16 -6.98 7.93 1.66
CA PRO A 16 -5.85 7.32 2.33
C PRO A 16 -6.16 7.01 3.80
N THR A 17 -5.60 5.90 4.28
CA THR A 17 -5.92 5.31 5.58
C THR A 17 -5.31 6.06 6.76
N GLN A 18 -4.15 6.71 6.58
CA GLN A 18 -3.47 7.44 7.65
C GLN A 18 -3.84 8.92 7.65
N SER A 19 -3.90 9.50 8.84
CA SER A 19 -4.16 10.92 9.06
C SER A 19 -2.85 11.65 9.33
N GLY A 20 -2.63 12.75 8.64
CA GLY A 20 -1.54 13.70 8.86
C GLY A 20 -2.04 15.01 9.48
N PRO A 21 -1.12 15.96 9.73
CA PRO A 21 -1.47 17.29 10.23
C PRO A 21 -2.31 18.06 9.21
N GLU A 22 -3.02 19.09 9.70
CA GLU A 22 -3.77 20.06 8.88
C GLU A 22 -4.77 19.44 7.89
N GLY A 23 -5.28 18.23 8.17
CA GLY A 23 -6.25 17.56 7.31
C GLY A 23 -5.64 16.79 6.13
N ILE A 24 -4.31 16.70 6.06
CA ILE A 24 -3.61 15.82 5.10
C ILE A 24 -3.95 14.37 5.42
N ARG A 25 -4.12 13.56 4.37
CA ARG A 25 -4.20 12.09 4.49
C ARG A 25 -3.14 11.44 3.63
N TYR A 26 -2.59 10.32 4.08
CA TYR A 26 -1.61 9.57 3.32
C TYR A 26 -1.76 8.07 3.54
N ASP A 27 -1.24 7.26 2.62
CA ASP A 27 -1.04 5.83 2.81
C ASP A 27 -0.06 5.27 1.77
N PHE A 28 0.10 3.95 1.79
CA PHE A 28 0.99 3.20 0.91
C PHE A 28 0.23 2.12 0.11
N ASN A 29 -1.09 2.27 -0.02
CA ASN A 29 -1.94 1.39 -0.81
C ASN A 29 -1.90 1.87 -2.28
N ASP A 30 -1.66 0.98 -3.25
CA ASP A 30 -1.41 1.38 -4.64
C ASP A 30 -0.23 2.39 -4.76
N GLY A 31 0.90 2.06 -4.13
CA GLY A 31 2.07 2.94 -4.03
C GLY A 31 1.90 4.02 -2.96
N ALA A 32 2.79 5.02 -2.93
CA ALA A 32 2.66 6.14 -1.99
C ALA A 32 1.58 7.10 -2.46
N ARG A 33 0.56 7.36 -1.62
CA ARG A 33 -0.54 8.28 -1.92
C ARG A 33 -0.64 9.35 -0.84
N VAL A 34 -0.89 10.59 -1.27
CA VAL A 34 -1.16 11.74 -0.41
C VAL A 34 -2.37 12.47 -0.96
N LEU A 35 -3.31 12.79 -0.07
CA LEU A 35 -4.46 13.64 -0.35
C LEU A 35 -4.34 14.92 0.46
N LEU A 36 -4.23 16.04 -0.25
CA LEU A 36 -4.00 17.36 0.31
C LEU A 36 -5.33 18.14 0.37
N PRO A 37 -5.63 18.82 1.50
CA PRO A 37 -6.68 19.82 1.56
C PRO A 37 -6.27 21.09 0.80
N GLU A 38 -7.18 22.05 0.72
CA GLU A 38 -6.89 23.37 0.14
C GLU A 38 -5.76 24.07 0.91
N GLY A 39 -4.75 24.55 0.19
CA GLY A 39 -3.57 25.18 0.76
C GLY A 39 -2.52 25.49 -0.31
N LYS A 40 -1.27 25.67 0.12
CA LYS A 40 -0.11 25.81 -0.77
C LYS A 40 0.98 24.86 -0.31
N TRP A 41 1.02 23.71 -0.95
CA TRP A 41 1.87 22.60 -0.56
C TRP A 41 3.03 22.43 -1.54
N HIS A 42 4.12 21.90 -1.00
CA HIS A 42 5.18 21.25 -1.76
C HIS A 42 5.32 19.82 -1.23
N VAL A 43 5.30 18.82 -2.11
CA VAL A 43 5.36 17.40 -1.73
C VAL A 43 6.60 16.76 -2.33
N ARG A 44 7.28 15.93 -1.55
CA ARG A 44 8.36 15.04 -2.01
C ARG A 44 8.03 13.59 -1.67
N LEU A 45 8.16 12.72 -2.68
CA LEU A 45 8.17 11.27 -2.51
C LEU A 45 9.60 10.80 -2.72
N MET A 46 10.15 10.14 -1.72
CA MET A 46 11.56 9.73 -1.70
C MET A 46 11.68 8.23 -1.48
N ASP A 47 12.79 7.67 -1.89
CA ASP A 47 13.23 6.34 -1.46
C ASP A 47 14.09 6.50 -0.20
N ALA A 48 13.65 5.95 0.93
CA ALA A 48 14.34 6.08 2.19
C ALA A 48 15.65 5.28 2.25
N ASP A 49 15.83 4.27 1.39
CA ASP A 49 17.03 3.45 1.37
C ASP A 49 18.17 4.11 0.58
N SER A 50 17.83 4.70 -0.58
CA SER A 50 18.82 5.42 -1.40
C SER A 50 18.94 6.92 -1.10
N GLY A 51 17.94 7.51 -0.44
CA GLY A 51 17.84 8.96 -0.23
C GLY A 51 17.41 9.75 -1.46
N ASN A 52 17.13 9.09 -2.58
CA ASN A 52 16.75 9.75 -3.83
C ASN A 52 15.35 10.35 -3.77
N ILE A 53 15.19 11.55 -4.32
CA ILE A 53 13.88 12.15 -4.58
C ILE A 53 13.32 11.49 -5.84
N LEU A 54 12.26 10.69 -5.68
CA LEU A 54 11.59 10.00 -6.78
C LEU A 54 10.60 10.91 -7.49
N PHE A 55 9.98 11.83 -6.75
CA PHE A 55 9.02 12.79 -7.26
C PHE A 55 8.94 14.02 -6.36
N SER A 56 8.76 15.19 -6.96
CA SER A 56 8.61 16.46 -6.24
C SER A 56 7.70 17.40 -7.04
N CYS A 57 6.71 18.00 -6.39
CA CYS A 57 5.81 18.95 -7.03
C CYS A 57 5.20 19.94 -6.04
N ASP A 58 4.76 21.07 -6.58
CA ASP A 58 3.86 22.00 -5.91
C ASP A 58 2.41 21.63 -6.20
N ALA A 59 1.55 21.71 -5.19
CA ALA A 59 0.12 21.46 -5.33
C ALA A 59 -0.68 22.40 -4.41
N ASP A 60 -1.85 22.83 -4.85
CA ASP A 60 -2.74 23.66 -4.03
C ASP A 60 -3.79 22.81 -3.30
N ASN A 61 -4.18 21.67 -3.87
CA ASN A 61 -4.99 20.63 -3.24
C ASN A 61 -4.92 19.32 -4.05
N GLY A 62 -5.61 18.27 -3.58
CA GLY A 62 -5.86 17.07 -4.36
C GLY A 62 -4.82 15.96 -4.16
N TRP A 63 -4.66 15.11 -5.17
CA TRP A 63 -3.91 13.87 -5.07
C TRP A 63 -2.47 13.99 -5.56
N VAL A 64 -1.52 13.52 -4.76
CA VAL A 64 -0.15 13.22 -5.17
C VAL A 64 0.08 11.73 -5.00
N ARG A 65 0.50 11.04 -6.07
CA ARG A 65 0.65 9.58 -6.10
C ARG A 65 1.94 9.18 -6.80
N SER A 66 2.62 8.16 -6.29
CA SER A 66 3.77 7.57 -6.98
C SER A 66 3.34 6.84 -8.26
N CYS A 67 4.15 6.95 -9.31
CA CYS A 67 4.00 6.12 -10.52
C CYS A 67 4.40 4.66 -10.24
N LYS A 68 5.40 4.45 -9.38
CA LYS A 68 5.86 3.11 -8.97
C LYS A 68 4.90 2.54 -7.93
N LYS A 69 4.45 1.29 -8.16
CA LYS A 69 3.45 0.58 -7.34
C LYS A 69 4.00 -0.63 -6.58
N TYR A 70 5.19 -1.11 -6.94
CA TYR A 70 5.89 -2.17 -6.20
C TYR A 70 6.51 -1.63 -4.90
N PHE A 71 6.96 -2.54 -4.04
CA PHE A 71 7.57 -2.19 -2.77
C PHE A 71 8.80 -1.29 -2.95
N ILE A 72 8.72 -0.10 -2.37
CA ILE A 72 9.81 0.83 -2.11
C ILE A 72 9.58 1.32 -0.68
N ARG A 73 10.64 1.47 0.11
CA ARG A 73 10.53 2.08 1.43
C ARG A 73 10.34 3.59 1.28
N PHE A 74 9.16 4.00 0.84
CA PHE A 74 8.84 5.38 0.56
C PHE A 74 8.96 6.25 1.81
N ARG A 75 9.49 7.45 1.63
CA ARG A 75 9.42 8.56 2.59
C ARG A 75 8.64 9.69 1.96
N ILE A 76 7.53 10.07 2.60
CA ILE A 76 6.62 11.12 2.16
C ILE A 76 6.91 12.36 2.98
N GLN A 77 7.30 13.43 2.30
CA GLN A 77 7.46 14.74 2.94
C GLN A 77 6.48 15.74 2.36
N VAL A 78 5.81 16.50 3.24
CA VAL A 78 4.91 17.59 2.85
C VAL A 78 5.34 18.87 3.56
N PHE A 79 5.44 19.95 2.80
CA PHE A 79 5.88 21.26 3.24
C PHE A 79 4.79 22.28 2.92
N HIS A 80 4.70 23.32 3.75
CA HIS A 80 4.14 24.58 3.29
C HIS A 80 5.08 25.18 2.23
N ARG A 81 4.53 25.66 1.11
CA ARG A 81 5.35 26.17 0.00
C ARG A 81 6.21 27.34 0.48
N GLY A 82 7.53 27.24 0.26
CA GLY A 82 8.50 28.23 0.70
C GLY A 82 9.11 27.96 2.09
N ASN A 83 8.68 26.92 2.80
CA ASN A 83 9.30 26.49 4.05
C ASN A 83 10.32 25.36 3.79
N ASP A 84 11.46 25.42 4.48
CA ASP A 84 12.52 24.40 4.38
C ASP A 84 12.28 23.19 5.28
N THR A 85 11.47 23.34 6.33
CA THR A 85 11.15 22.27 7.29
C THR A 85 9.85 21.56 6.90
N PRO A 86 9.83 20.21 6.81
CA PRO A 86 8.62 19.48 6.49
C PRO A 86 7.59 19.63 7.63
N LEU A 87 6.34 19.89 7.25
CA LEU A 87 5.19 19.77 8.15
C LEU A 87 4.91 18.30 8.50
N MET A 88 5.09 17.42 7.51
CA MET A 88 4.94 15.97 7.66
C MET A 88 6.15 15.29 7.01
N ASP A 89 6.71 14.29 7.68
CA ASP A 89 7.86 13.52 7.21
C ASP A 89 7.76 12.06 7.66
N GLU A 90 7.04 11.27 6.88
CA GLU A 90 6.65 9.90 7.24
C GLU A 90 7.36 8.88 6.36
N THR A 91 8.06 7.93 6.98
CA THR A 91 8.73 6.83 6.28
C THR A 91 7.98 5.53 6.48
N LEU A 92 7.78 4.78 5.40
CA LEU A 92 7.12 3.48 5.43
C LEU A 92 7.79 2.54 6.43
N ASN A 93 7.02 2.14 7.44
CA ASN A 93 7.41 1.12 8.41
C ASN A 93 6.27 0.11 8.55
N LEU A 94 6.55 -1.14 8.20
CA LEU A 94 5.54 -2.19 8.13
C LEU A 94 5.46 -3.06 9.39
N LYS A 95 6.37 -2.85 10.36
CA LYS A 95 6.42 -3.68 11.56
C LYS A 95 5.11 -3.56 12.35
N ASN A 96 4.48 -4.70 12.61
CA ASN A 96 3.18 -4.84 13.27
C ASN A 96 2.03 -4.07 12.60
N GLN A 97 2.20 -3.61 11.35
CA GLN A 97 1.15 -2.93 10.60
C GLN A 97 0.35 -3.92 9.75
N PRO A 98 -0.94 -3.65 9.47
CA PRO A 98 -1.72 -4.43 8.53
C PRO A 98 -1.17 -4.23 7.11
N VAL A 99 -0.93 -5.33 6.40
CA VAL A 99 -0.43 -5.33 5.02
C VAL A 99 -1.23 -6.33 4.20
N LEU A 100 -1.66 -5.90 3.02
CA LEU A 100 -2.37 -6.73 2.07
C LEU A 100 -1.46 -7.04 0.86
N ILE A 101 -1.25 -8.32 0.56
CA ILE A 101 -0.71 -8.77 -0.72
C ILE A 101 -1.86 -9.40 -1.52
N SER A 102 -2.27 -8.71 -2.58
CA SER A 102 -3.35 -9.18 -3.45
C SER A 102 -2.78 -9.94 -4.63
N PHE A 103 -3.04 -11.25 -4.68
CA PHE A 103 -2.71 -12.06 -5.84
C PHE A 103 -3.87 -12.06 -6.84
N PRO A 104 -3.58 -12.04 -8.15
CA PRO A 104 -4.62 -12.19 -9.15
C PRO A 104 -5.18 -13.61 -9.15
N THR A 105 -6.39 -13.75 -9.68
CA THR A 105 -6.94 -15.06 -10.06
C THR A 105 -6.16 -15.60 -11.27
N GLY A 106 -5.07 -16.30 -10.98
CA GLY A 106 -4.12 -16.81 -11.96
C GLY A 106 -4.10 -18.33 -12.07
N THR A 107 -3.16 -18.85 -12.86
CA THR A 107 -2.93 -20.30 -12.93
C THR A 107 -2.27 -20.80 -11.64
N LEU A 108 -2.53 -22.06 -11.27
CA LEU A 108 -2.00 -22.67 -10.04
C LEU A 108 -0.47 -22.52 -9.91
N GLY A 109 0.26 -22.68 -11.01
CA GLY A 109 1.72 -22.60 -11.03
C GLY A 109 2.25 -21.21 -10.65
N ASP A 110 1.57 -20.15 -11.06
CA ASP A 110 1.96 -18.77 -10.75
C ASP A 110 1.89 -18.51 -9.24
N LEU A 111 0.76 -18.89 -8.62
CA LEU A 111 0.54 -18.69 -7.19
C LEU A 111 1.53 -19.49 -6.34
N LEU A 112 1.78 -20.75 -6.69
CA LEU A 112 2.78 -21.58 -6.00
C LEU A 112 4.20 -21.03 -6.15
N GLY A 113 4.50 -20.41 -7.30
CA GLY A 113 5.79 -19.75 -7.52
C GLY A 113 5.94 -18.42 -6.76
N TRP A 114 4.87 -17.64 -6.63
CA TRP A 114 4.92 -16.32 -5.99
C TRP A 114 4.75 -16.35 -4.48
N PHE A 115 3.93 -17.26 -3.95
CA PHE A 115 3.57 -17.27 -2.54
C PHE A 115 4.76 -17.31 -1.56
N PRO A 116 5.84 -18.10 -1.80
CA PRO A 116 7.00 -18.10 -0.91
C PRO A 116 7.65 -16.72 -0.72
N TYR A 117 7.50 -15.79 -1.68
CA TYR A 117 8.00 -14.43 -1.54
C TYR A 117 7.13 -13.58 -0.61
N ALA A 118 5.83 -13.85 -0.49
CA ALA A 118 4.96 -13.19 0.47
C ALA A 118 5.31 -13.59 1.91
N GLU A 119 5.63 -14.87 2.17
CA GLU A 119 6.13 -15.31 3.46
C GLU A 119 7.47 -14.63 3.83
N ARG A 120 8.41 -14.57 2.87
CA ARG A 120 9.69 -13.87 3.07
C ARG A 120 9.48 -12.38 3.38
N PHE A 121 8.54 -11.74 2.68
CA PHE A 121 8.17 -10.36 2.92
C PHE A 121 7.64 -10.16 4.35
N GLN A 122 6.71 -11.00 4.79
CA GLN A 122 6.18 -10.99 6.16
C GLN A 122 7.29 -11.18 7.20
N THR A 123 8.17 -12.16 6.98
CA THR A 123 9.27 -12.48 7.91
C THR A 123 10.27 -11.32 8.02
N LEU A 124 10.64 -10.72 6.88
CA LEU A 124 11.59 -9.61 6.82
C LEU A 124 11.03 -8.35 7.50
N HIS A 125 9.77 -8.02 7.21
CA HIS A 125 9.15 -6.76 7.65
C HIS A 125 8.38 -6.87 8.98
N LYS A 126 8.11 -8.10 9.43
CA LYS A 126 7.36 -8.40 10.66
C LYS A 126 5.99 -7.71 10.67
N CYS A 127 5.30 -7.70 9.53
CA CYS A 127 3.96 -7.15 9.39
C CYS A 127 2.88 -8.18 9.75
N GLN A 128 1.66 -7.69 9.93
CA GLN A 128 0.44 -8.51 9.98
C GLN A 128 -0.03 -8.68 8.54
N LEU A 129 0.37 -9.79 7.91
CA LEU A 129 0.14 -10.00 6.48
C LEU A 129 -1.17 -10.75 6.24
N GLU A 130 -2.00 -10.17 5.38
CA GLU A 130 -3.11 -10.84 4.72
C GLU A 130 -2.79 -11.05 3.23
N CYS A 131 -3.04 -12.26 2.73
CA CYS A 131 -2.92 -12.61 1.31
C CYS A 131 -4.29 -12.93 0.71
N THR A 132 -4.65 -12.27 -0.39
CA THR A 132 -5.90 -12.57 -1.10
C THR A 132 -5.67 -13.44 -2.32
N MET A 133 -6.39 -14.55 -2.44
CA MET A 133 -6.26 -15.51 -3.55
C MET A 133 -7.53 -16.37 -3.70
N ALA A 134 -7.55 -17.25 -4.70
CA ALA A 134 -8.66 -18.19 -4.90
C ALA A 134 -8.80 -19.19 -3.74
N GLN A 135 -10.04 -19.57 -3.42
CA GLN A 135 -10.39 -20.39 -2.25
C GLN A 135 -9.64 -21.73 -2.22
N GLU A 136 -9.47 -22.36 -3.38
CA GLU A 136 -8.80 -23.66 -3.53
C GLU A 136 -7.33 -23.60 -3.12
N ILE A 137 -6.69 -22.45 -3.32
CA ILE A 137 -5.28 -22.22 -2.97
C ILE A 137 -5.15 -21.92 -1.47
N ILE A 138 -6.13 -21.22 -0.90
CA ILE A 138 -6.21 -20.98 0.54
C ILE A 138 -6.28 -22.33 1.27
N GLU A 139 -7.15 -23.24 0.83
CA GLU A 139 -7.29 -24.57 1.43
C GLU A 139 -6.00 -25.40 1.35
N LEU A 140 -5.21 -25.20 0.29
CA LEU A 140 -3.93 -25.88 0.11
C LEU A 140 -2.81 -25.31 1.02
N LEU A 141 -2.77 -24.00 1.23
CA LEU A 141 -1.63 -23.32 1.88
C LEU A 141 -1.89 -22.92 3.34
N ALA A 142 -3.10 -22.50 3.69
CA ALA A 142 -3.37 -21.91 5.01
C ALA A 142 -2.94 -22.78 6.21
N PRO A 143 -3.11 -24.12 6.20
CA PRO A 143 -2.66 -24.97 7.30
C PRO A 143 -1.15 -24.91 7.58
N GLN A 144 -0.33 -24.62 6.57
CA GLN A 144 1.14 -24.59 6.67
C GLN A 144 1.69 -23.20 7.02
N TYR A 145 0.89 -22.14 6.89
CA TYR A 145 1.31 -20.75 7.14
C TYR A 145 0.39 -20.06 8.17
N PRO A 146 0.34 -20.52 9.44
CA PRO A 146 -0.56 -19.99 10.46
C PRO A 146 -0.33 -18.50 10.82
N GLN A 147 0.82 -17.95 10.45
CA GLN A 147 1.19 -16.56 10.65
C GLN A 147 0.67 -15.61 9.56
N ILE A 148 0.13 -16.14 8.46
CA ILE A 148 -0.42 -15.37 7.34
C ILE A 148 -1.93 -15.56 7.33
N GLN A 149 -2.67 -14.45 7.30
CA GLN A 149 -4.11 -14.49 7.12
C GLN A 149 -4.43 -14.65 5.64
N PHE A 150 -5.40 -15.50 5.30
CA PHE A 150 -5.83 -15.74 3.94
C PHE A 150 -7.29 -15.33 3.77
N SER A 151 -7.62 -14.76 2.62
CA SER A 151 -8.99 -14.33 2.30
C SER A 151 -9.25 -14.40 0.80
N THR A 152 -10.52 -14.48 0.42
CA THR A 152 -10.90 -14.34 -0.99
C THR A 152 -10.94 -12.86 -1.38
N PRO A 153 -10.73 -12.50 -2.66
CA PRO A 153 -10.75 -11.11 -3.10
C PRO A 153 -12.06 -10.36 -2.80
N ASP A 154 -13.17 -11.08 -2.69
CA ASP A 154 -14.50 -10.51 -2.43
C ASP A 154 -14.73 -10.18 -0.94
N ASN A 155 -13.93 -10.75 -0.03
CA ASN A 155 -14.10 -10.59 1.41
C ASN A 155 -12.77 -10.39 2.16
N PRO A 156 -11.99 -9.34 1.85
CA PRO A 156 -10.74 -9.05 2.54
C PRO A 156 -10.98 -8.52 3.96
N HIS A 157 -10.25 -9.04 4.94
CA HIS A 157 -10.40 -8.64 6.34
C HIS A 157 -9.80 -7.25 6.62
N THR A 158 -8.65 -6.93 6.03
CA THR A 158 -7.90 -5.68 6.23
C THR A 158 -8.69 -4.43 5.81
N ILE A 159 -9.70 -4.57 4.94
CA ILE A 159 -10.52 -3.44 4.46
C ILE A 159 -11.76 -3.21 5.33
N THR A 160 -12.10 -4.16 6.21
CA THR A 160 -13.37 -4.18 6.95
C THR A 160 -13.25 -3.59 8.37
N THR A 161 -12.19 -2.82 8.65
CA THR A 161 -11.95 -2.19 9.97
C THR A 161 -11.96 -0.67 9.88
#